data_AF-A0A443BYY7-F1
#
_entry.id   AF-A0A443BYY7-F1
#
_cell.length_a   1.000
_cell.length_b   1.000
_cell.length_c   1.000
_cell.angle_alpha   90.00
_cell.angle_beta   90.00
_cell.angle_gamma   90.00
#
_symmetry.space_group_name_H-M   'P 1'
#
loop_
_entity.id
_entity.type
_entity.pdbx_description
1 polymer ?
#
loop_
_entity_poly.entity_id
_entity_poly.type
_entity_poly.pdbx_seq_one_letter_code
_entity_poly.pdbx_strand_id
1 'polypeptide(L)' 'GVRDAIEAAGASLLYLPPYSPDFNPIENAFAKLKALLRAKAERTIKALWDTVGAVVDLFTTAECANYFKAAGYEPD' A
#
# COMPACT_ATOMS: atom_id res chain seq x y z
N GLY A 1 19.96 14.19 4.32
CA GLY A 1 19.07 14.06 3.15
C GLY A 1 17.98 13.05 3.43
N VAL A 2 17.17 12.66 2.43
CA VAL A 2 16.07 11.68 2.64
C VAL A 2 16.59 10.34 3.16
N ARG A 3 17.71 9.84 2.62
CA ARG A 3 18.39 8.63 3.12
C ARG A 3 18.73 8.73 4.60
N ASP A 4 19.47 9.78 4.98
CA ASP A 4 19.92 9.94 6.37
C ASP A 4 18.74 9.99 7.35
N ALA A 5 17.60 10.57 6.94
CA ALA A 5 16.39 10.60 7.77
C ALA A 5 15.76 9.21 7.95
N ILE A 6 15.78 8.36 6.91
CA ILE A 6 15.29 6.97 6.99
C ILE A 6 16.19 6.14 7.90
N GLU A 7 17.50 6.23 7.70
CA GLU A 7 18.49 5.47 8.47
C GLU A 7 18.53 5.92 9.94
N ALA A 8 18.35 7.23 10.22
CA ALA A 8 18.22 7.75 11.58
C ALA A 8 16.97 7.23 12.33
N ALA A 9 15.93 6.81 11.61
CA ALA A 9 14.73 6.17 12.20
C ALA A 9 14.91 4.65 12.43
N GLY A 10 16.08 4.09 12.12
CA GLY A 10 16.35 2.65 12.25
C GLY A 10 15.81 1.80 11.09
N ALA A 11 15.38 2.44 9.99
CA ALA A 11 14.89 1.74 8.81
C ALA A 11 15.98 1.64 7.73
N SER A 12 15.86 0.64 6.86
CA SER A 12 16.71 0.48 5.68
C SER A 12 16.02 0.96 4.41
N LEU A 13 16.75 1.64 3.53
CA LEU A 13 16.24 2.05 2.23
C LEU A 13 16.44 0.94 1.17
N LEU A 14 15.33 0.42 0.63
CA LEU A 14 15.33 -0.55 -0.46
C LEU A 14 15.03 0.14 -1.79
N TYR A 15 15.90 -0.03 -2.79
CA TYR A 15 15.66 0.48 -4.13
C TYR A 15 15.06 -0.60 -5.02
N LEU A 16 14.07 -0.21 -5.80
CA LEU A 16 13.50 -1.06 -6.85
C LEU A 16 14.14 -0.72 -8.20
N PRO A 17 14.34 -1.71 -9.10
CA PRO A 17 14.70 -1.42 -10.47
C PRO A 17 13.65 -0.51 -11.12
N PRO A 18 14.04 0.37 -12.06
CA PRO A 18 13.09 1.21 -12.78
C PRO A 18 11.98 0.38 -13.44
N TYR A 19 10.75 0.91 -13.43
CA TYR A 19 9.57 0.29 -14.04
C TYR A 19 9.27 -1.14 -13.57
N SER A 20 9.59 -1.47 -12.32
CA SER A 20 9.31 -2.78 -11.72
C SER A 20 8.18 -2.72 -10.69
N PRO A 21 6.92 -2.46 -11.10
CA PRO A 21 5.79 -2.40 -10.18
C PRO A 21 5.52 -3.76 -9.51
N ASP A 22 5.91 -4.87 -10.15
CA ASP A 22 5.72 -6.22 -9.62
C ASP A 22 6.52 -6.48 -8.33
N PHE A 23 7.60 -5.72 -8.10
CA PHE A 23 8.36 -5.76 -6.85
C PHE A 23 7.86 -4.77 -5.79
N ASN A 24 6.75 -4.06 -6.04
CA ASN A 24 6.20 -3.12 -5.09
C ASN A 24 4.88 -3.65 -4.51
N PRO A 25 4.87 -4.16 -3.26
CA PRO A 25 3.68 -4.82 -2.69
C PRO A 25 2.47 -3.87 -2.56
N ILE A 26 2.70 -2.56 -2.54
CA ILE A 26 1.62 -1.56 -2.44
C ILE A 26 0.71 -1.55 -3.67
N GLU A 27 1.19 -2.01 -4.83
CA GLU A 27 0.42 -1.99 -6.08
C GLU A 27 -0.83 -2.87 -5.99
N ASN A 28 -0.70 -4.06 -5.38
CA ASN A 28 -1.81 -4.97 -5.13
C ASN A 28 -2.83 -4.35 -4.16
N ALA A 29 -2.35 -3.74 -3.07
CA ALA A 29 -3.21 -3.06 -2.11
C ALA A 29 -3.97 -1.89 -2.76
N PHE A 30 -3.29 -1.09 -3.59
CA PHE A 30 -3.90 0.03 -4.29
C PHE A 30 -4.89 -0.41 -5.37
N ALA A 31 -4.66 -1.54 -6.03
CA ALA A 31 -5.63 -2.12 -6.96
C ALA A 31 -6.97 -2.40 -6.27
N LYS A 32 -6.94 -3.09 -5.10
CA LYS A 32 -8.13 -3.35 -4.28
C LYS A 32 -8.76 -2.05 -3.76
N LEU A 33 -7.97 -1.13 -3.20
CA LEU A 33 -8.46 0.16 -2.69
C LEU A 33 -9.21 0.92 -3.79
N LYS A 34 -8.60 1.07 -4.98
CA LYS A 34 -9.23 1.74 -6.13
C LYS A 34 -10.53 1.06 -6.56
N ALA A 35 -10.59 -0.27 -6.56
CA ALA A 35 -11.82 -0.99 -6.89
C ALA A 35 -12.96 -0.68 -5.90
N LEU A 36 -12.66 -0.69 -4.60
CA LEU A 36 -13.65 -0.38 -3.55
C LEU A 36 -14.12 1.07 -3.61
N LEU A 37 -13.20 2.03 -3.79
CA LEU A 37 -13.56 3.45 -3.92
C LEU A 37 -14.41 3.72 -5.17
N ARG A 38 -14.09 3.09 -6.30
CA ARG A 38 -14.90 3.20 -7.53
C ARG A 38 -16.31 2.64 -7.34
N ALA A 39 -16.45 1.53 -6.61
CA ALA A 39 -17.75 0.94 -6.30
C ALA A 39 -18.61 1.84 -5.39
N LYS A 40 -18.00 2.60 -4.47
CA LYS A 40 -18.69 3.55 -3.59
C LYS A 40 -19.13 4.83 -4.31
N ALA A 41 -18.41 5.22 -5.36
CA ALA A 41 -18.77 6.32 -6.24
C ALA A 41 -19.01 7.67 -5.51
N GLU A 42 -18.25 7.95 -4.45
CA GLU A 42 -18.33 9.21 -3.73
C GLU A 42 -18.05 10.42 -4.63
N ARG A 43 -18.71 11.55 -4.33
CA ARG A 43 -18.65 12.79 -5.14
C ARG A 43 -18.19 14.02 -4.37
N THR A 44 -17.82 13.85 -3.10
CA THR A 44 -17.25 14.92 -2.28
C THR A 44 -15.93 14.46 -1.66
N ILE A 45 -15.03 15.42 -1.43
CA ILE A 45 -13.74 15.15 -0.78
C ILE A 45 -13.95 14.56 0.61
N LYS A 46 -14.87 15.12 1.40
CA LYS A 46 -15.18 14.64 2.74
C LYS A 46 -15.65 13.18 2.73
N ALA A 47 -16.65 12.86 1.91
CA ALA A 47 -17.19 11.50 1.86
C ALA A 47 -16.16 10.50 1.30
N LEU A 48 -15.30 10.93 0.37
CA LEU A 48 -14.17 10.12 -0.10
C LEU A 48 -13.19 9.80 1.03
N TRP A 49 -12.81 10.80 1.84
CA TRP A 49 -11.93 10.58 3.00
C TRP A 49 -12.56 9.64 4.04
N ASP A 50 -13.83 9.86 4.39
CA ASP A 50 -14.57 9.00 5.31
C ASP A 50 -14.61 7.55 4.78
N THR A 51 -14.79 7.38 3.46
CA THR A 51 -14.80 6.08 2.80
C THR A 51 -13.42 5.42 2.79
N VAL A 52 -12.34 6.16 2.55
CA VAL A 52 -10.97 5.64 2.63
C VAL A 52 -10.72 5.08 4.03
N GLY A 53 -11.08 5.84 5.08
CA GLY A 53 -10.96 5.40 6.46
C GLY A 53 -11.72 4.11 6.76
N ALA A 54 -12.95 3.97 6.26
CA ALA A 54 -13.73 2.74 6.46
C ALA A 54 -13.21 1.54 5.65
N VAL A 55 -12.62 1.79 4.47
CA VAL A 55 -12.15 0.74 3.56
C VAL A 55 -10.81 0.17 4.00
N VAL A 56 -9.93 0.94 4.64
CA VAL A 56 -8.64 0.41 5.11
C VAL A 56 -8.79 -0.70 6.14
N ASP A 57 -9.88 -0.72 6.91
CA ASP A 57 -10.20 -1.80 7.86
C ASP A 57 -10.51 -3.14 7.18
N LEU A 58 -10.73 -3.15 5.85
CA LEU A 58 -10.99 -4.36 5.08
C LEU A 58 -9.71 -5.09 4.63
N PHE A 59 -8.54 -4.58 4.97
CA PHE A 59 -7.25 -5.18 4.65
C PHE A 59 -6.75 -5.99 5.85
N THR A 60 -6.84 -7.31 5.72
CA THR A 60 -6.44 -8.21 6.82
C THR A 60 -4.93 -8.39 6.86
N THR A 61 -4.37 -8.72 8.03
CA THR A 61 -2.94 -9.05 8.18
C THR A 61 -2.50 -10.16 7.22
N ALA A 62 -3.30 -11.21 7.06
CA ALA A 62 -2.99 -12.32 6.16
C ALA A 62 -2.98 -11.88 4.69
N GLU A 63 -3.90 -11.01 4.29
CA GLU A 63 -3.93 -10.45 2.95
C GLU A 63 -2.73 -9.54 2.68
N CYS A 64 -2.37 -8.67 3.63
CA CYS A 64 -1.19 -7.83 3.53
C CYS A 64 0.08 -8.68 3.38
N ALA A 65 0.23 -9.73 4.19
CA ALA A 65 1.35 -10.67 4.08
C ALA A 65 1.42 -11.33 2.68
N ASN A 66 0.27 -11.64 2.08
CA ASN A 66 0.22 -12.18 0.71
C ASN A 66 0.68 -11.17 -0.35
N TYR A 67 0.46 -9.86 -0.16
CA TYR A 67 0.99 -8.85 -1.08
C TYR A 67 2.52 -8.79 -1.06
N PHE A 68 3.13 -8.89 0.12
CA PHE A 68 4.59 -8.99 0.26
C PHE A 68 5.13 -10.26 -0.41
N LYS A 69 4.52 -11.41 -0.14
CA LYS A 69 4.89 -12.68 -0.82
C LYS A 69 4.78 -12.59 -2.33
N ALA A 70 3.71 -11.99 -2.85
CA ALA A 70 3.51 -11.82 -4.29
C ALA A 70 4.58 -10.94 -4.94
N ALA A 71 5.14 -9.98 -4.19
CA ALA A 71 6.22 -9.11 -4.64
C ALA A 71 7.64 -9.68 -4.37
N GLY A 72 7.74 -10.92 -3.87
CA GLY A 72 9.01 -11.61 -3.63
C GLY A 72 9.64 -11.38 -2.27
N TYR A 73 8.89 -10.88 -1.29
CA TYR A 73 9.35 -10.67 0.09
C TYR A 73 8.82 -11.76 1.02
N GLU A 74 9.65 -12.20 1.97
CA GLU A 74 9.18 -13.02 3.09
C GLU A 74 8.63 -12.07 4.17
N PRO A 75 7.31 -12.12 4.47
CA PRO A 75 6.77 -11.39 5.60
C PRO A 75 7.18 -12.10 6.90
N ASP A 76 7.57 -11.30 7.90
CA ASP A 76 7.90 -11.76 9.26
C ASP A 76 6.72 -12.49 9.95
#